data_AF-A0A2S0PAR9-F1
#
_entry.id   AF-A0A2S0PAR9-F1
#
_cell.length_a   1.000
_cell.length_b   1.000
_cell.length_c   1.000
_cell.angle_alpha   90.00
_cell.angle_beta   90.00
_cell.angle_gamma   90.00
#
_symmetry.space_group_name_H-M   'P 1'
#
loop_
_entity.id
_entity.type
_entity.pdbx_description
1 polymer ?
#
loop_
_entity_poly.entity_id
_entity_poly.type
_entity_poly.pdbx_seq_one_letter_code
_entity_poly.pdbx_strand_id
1 'polypeptide(L)'
;MNSRYALLTRLATDRTDAAAKLMGQAQQRLVQAGQKLAQLEQFLAEYRMQRIQRASTGMSAVQWADYQRFLERIETAVNAQREELVLREAECEATRTRWLAERKKLKAFETLDEQAAQREQAVKARREQKLTDELATRGFRRPR
;
A
#
# COMPACT_ATOMS: atom_id res chain seq x y z
N MET A 1 -11.76 30.50 -9.38
CA MET A 1 -10.43 29.88 -9.22
C MET A 1 -10.58 28.38 -9.38
N ASN A 2 -10.47 27.85 -10.60
CA ASN A 2 -10.36 26.41 -10.84
C ASN A 2 -9.00 26.21 -11.53
N SER A 3 -7.93 26.16 -10.73
CA SER A 3 -6.59 25.87 -11.26
C SER A 3 -6.64 24.46 -11.86
N ARG A 4 -6.25 24.32 -13.12
CA ARG A 4 -6.13 23.03 -13.81
C ARG A 4 -5.27 22.04 -13.02
N TYR A 5 -4.30 22.55 -12.25
CA TYR A 5 -3.43 21.75 -11.38
C TYR A 5 -4.17 21.24 -10.14
N ALA A 6 -5.06 22.03 -9.52
CA ALA A 6 -5.86 21.58 -8.39
C ALA A 6 -6.74 20.34 -8.72
N LEU A 7 -7.31 20.27 -9.94
CA LEU A 7 -8.04 19.10 -10.39
C LEU A 7 -7.13 17.87 -10.58
N LEU A 8 -5.93 18.07 -11.14
CA LEU A 8 -4.94 17.00 -11.33
C LEU A 8 -4.41 16.47 -10.00
N THR A 9 -4.13 17.37 -9.05
CA THR A 9 -3.73 17.02 -7.68
C THR A 9 -4.81 16.19 -7.02
N ARG A 10 -6.08 16.63 -7.04
CA ARG A 10 -7.20 15.87 -6.46
C ARG A 10 -7.33 14.47 -7.06
N LEU A 11 -7.28 14.34 -8.40
CA LEU A 11 -7.36 13.04 -9.06
C LEU A 11 -6.17 12.13 -8.69
N ALA A 12 -4.98 12.70 -8.53
CA ALA A 12 -3.80 11.96 -8.10
C ALA A 12 -3.88 11.56 -6.62
N THR A 13 -4.48 12.37 -5.76
CA THR A 13 -4.80 12.02 -4.37
C THR A 13 -5.73 10.81 -4.33
N ASP A 14 -6.87 10.87 -5.03
CA ASP A 14 -7.84 9.78 -5.07
C ASP A 14 -7.20 8.45 -5.55
N ARG A 15 -6.30 8.52 -6.55
CA ARG A 15 -5.55 7.35 -7.04
C ARG A 15 -4.53 6.82 -6.04
N THR A 16 -3.86 7.71 -5.33
CA THR A 16 -2.88 7.35 -4.30
C THR A 16 -3.58 6.66 -3.13
N ASP A 17 -4.73 7.18 -2.71
CA ASP A 17 -5.55 6.60 -1.64
C ASP A 17 -6.12 5.23 -2.03
N ALA A 18 -6.61 5.10 -3.27
CA ALA A 18 -7.04 3.81 -3.80
C ALA A 18 -5.89 2.78 -3.82
N ALA A 19 -4.69 3.20 -4.24
CA ALA A 19 -3.51 2.33 -4.23
C ALA A 19 -3.09 1.96 -2.80
N ALA A 20 -3.15 2.88 -1.84
CA ALA A 20 -2.86 2.62 -0.43
C ALA A 20 -3.85 1.61 0.17
N LYS A 21 -5.14 1.72 -0.16
CA LYS A 21 -6.16 0.74 0.26
C LYS A 21 -5.87 -0.66 -0.28
N LEU A 22 -5.51 -0.78 -1.56
CA LEU A 22 -5.15 -2.07 -2.16
C LEU A 22 -3.90 -2.67 -1.51
N MET A 23 -2.88 -1.86 -1.24
CA MET A 23 -1.68 -2.28 -0.52
C MET A 23 -2.02 -2.78 0.90
N GLY A 24 -2.90 -2.07 1.62
CA GLY A 24 -3.37 -2.51 2.94
C GLY A 24 -4.08 -3.87 2.89
N GLN A 25 -4.92 -4.10 1.88
CA GLN A 25 -5.59 -5.38 1.67
C GLN A 25 -4.59 -6.51 1.33
N ALA A 26 -3.61 -6.24 0.46
CA ALA A 26 -2.56 -7.21 0.13
C ALA A 26 -1.72 -7.58 1.37
N GLN A 27 -1.36 -6.60 2.19
CA GLN A 27 -0.63 -6.83 3.45
C GLN A 27 -1.45 -7.68 4.44
N GLN A 28 -2.76 -7.44 4.56
CA GLN A 28 -3.63 -8.26 5.40
C GLN A 28 -3.69 -9.72 4.92
N ARG A 29 -3.82 -9.95 3.61
CA ARG A 29 -3.79 -11.29 3.02
C ARG A 29 -2.46 -12.00 3.27
N LEU A 30 -1.34 -11.29 3.14
CA LEU A 30 -0.01 -11.82 3.43
C LEU A 30 0.11 -12.27 4.89
N VAL A 31 -0.35 -11.44 5.85
CA VAL A 31 -0.36 -11.80 7.27
C VAL A 31 -1.22 -13.03 7.53
N GLN A 32 -2.43 -13.10 6.94
CA GLN A 32 -3.32 -14.25 7.08
C GLN A 32 -2.71 -15.54 6.50
N ALA A 33 -2.06 -15.45 5.34
CA ALA A 33 -1.36 -16.58 4.74
C ALA A 33 -0.22 -17.10 5.63
N GLY A 34 0.56 -16.19 6.23
CA GLY A 34 1.62 -16.53 7.18
C GLY A 34 1.09 -17.18 8.46
N GLN A 35 0.01 -16.64 9.04
CA GLN A 35 -0.63 -17.22 10.22
C GLN A 35 -1.13 -18.65 9.94
N LYS A 36 -1.77 -18.86 8.78
CA LYS A 36 -2.26 -20.18 8.39
C LYS A 36 -1.12 -21.17 8.15
N LEU A 37 -0.01 -20.74 7.56
CA LEU A 37 1.19 -21.58 7.42
C LEU A 37 1.71 -22.01 8.79
N ALA A 38 1.88 -21.05 9.71
CA ALA A 38 2.36 -21.34 11.06
C ALA A 38 1.46 -22.33 11.81
N GLN A 39 0.13 -22.20 11.67
CA GLN A 39 -0.83 -23.16 12.24
C GLN A 39 -0.67 -24.56 11.67
N LEU A 40 -0.50 -24.69 10.34
CA LEU A 40 -0.29 -25.99 9.70
C LEU A 40 1.04 -26.63 10.10
N GLU A 41 2.11 -25.84 10.21
CA GLU A 41 3.43 -26.32 10.65
C GLU A 41 3.41 -26.76 12.11
N GLN A 42 2.74 -26.00 12.99
CA GLN A 42 2.53 -26.38 14.38
C GLN A 42 1.74 -27.69 14.47
N PHE A 43 0.62 -27.78 13.75
CA PHE A 43 -0.20 -28.99 13.73
C PHE A 43 0.57 -30.20 13.23
N LEU A 44 1.39 -30.03 12.18
CA LEU A 44 2.26 -31.08 11.66
C LEU A 44 3.29 -31.57 12.71
N ALA A 45 3.90 -30.63 13.44
CA ALA A 45 4.85 -30.95 14.50
C ALA A 45 4.19 -31.73 15.65
N GLU A 46 3.05 -31.25 16.14
CA GLU A 46 2.25 -31.91 17.17
C GLU A 46 1.82 -33.32 16.73
N TYR A 47 1.36 -33.46 15.49
CA TYR A 47 0.92 -34.74 14.94
C TYR A 47 2.07 -35.75 14.86
N ARG A 48 3.26 -35.31 14.44
CA ARG A 48 4.48 -36.14 14.43
C ARG A 48 4.91 -36.55 15.85
N MET A 49 4.77 -35.67 16.84
CA MET A 49 5.09 -35.98 18.24
C MET A 49 4.13 -37.01 18.83
N GLN A 50 2.82 -36.85 18.62
CA GLN A 50 1.82 -37.83 19.08
C GLN A 50 2.08 -39.23 18.51
N ARG A 51 2.58 -39.32 17.27
CA ARG A 51 2.99 -40.60 16.66
C ARG A 51 4.12 -41.26 17.42
N ILE A 52 5.16 -40.52 17.82
CA ILE A 52 6.30 -41.08 18.55
C ILE A 52 5.82 -41.74 19.86
N GLN A 53 4.89 -41.08 20.57
CA GLN A 53 4.31 -41.60 21.81
C GLN A 53 3.43 -42.84 21.61
N ARG A 54 2.69 -42.94 20.49
CA ARG A 54 1.85 -44.11 20.20
C ARG A 54 2.65 -45.29 19.65
N ALA A 55 3.74 -45.02 18.93
CA ALA A 55 4.63 -46.05 18.44
C ALA A 55 5.31 -46.82 19.59
N SER A 56 5.60 -46.16 20.72
CA SER A 56 6.19 -46.82 21.89
C SER A 56 5.22 -47.75 22.64
N THR A 57 3.90 -47.63 22.42
CA THR A 57 2.88 -48.51 23.03
C THR A 57 2.40 -49.63 22.09
N GLY A 58 2.96 -49.73 20.88
CA GLY A 58 2.54 -50.68 19.85
C GLY A 58 1.35 -50.17 19.03
N MET A 59 1.45 -50.23 17.70
CA MET A 59 0.46 -49.73 16.74
C MET A 59 0.18 -50.79 15.66
N SER A 60 -1.08 -50.94 15.23
CA SER A 60 -1.43 -51.88 14.16
C SER A 60 -1.00 -51.36 12.78
N ALA A 61 -0.82 -52.26 11.81
CA ALA A 61 -0.45 -51.89 10.44
C ALA A 61 -1.46 -50.96 9.76
N VAL A 62 -2.76 -51.12 10.08
CA VAL A 62 -3.83 -50.26 9.55
C VAL A 62 -3.71 -48.84 10.12
N GLN A 63 -3.51 -48.73 11.44
CA GLN A 63 -3.31 -47.44 12.10
C GLN A 63 -2.06 -46.71 11.59
N TRP A 64 -1.01 -47.46 11.23
CA TRP A 64 0.18 -46.91 10.59
C TRP A 64 -0.10 -46.34 9.19
N ALA A 65 -0.84 -47.08 8.36
CA ALA A 65 -1.18 -46.64 7.01
C ALA A 65 -2.05 -45.38 7.01
N ASP A 66 -3.04 -45.30 7.91
CA ASP A 66 -3.90 -44.12 8.05
C ASP A 66 -3.11 -42.89 8.52
N TYR A 67 -2.17 -43.08 9.44
CA TYR A 67 -1.26 -42.02 9.90
C TYR A 67 -0.44 -41.45 8.74
N GLN A 68 0.21 -42.32 7.96
CA GLN A 68 1.05 -41.88 6.83
C GLN A 68 0.23 -41.12 5.79
N ARG A 69 -0.96 -41.61 5.44
CA ARG A 69 -1.84 -40.92 4.48
C ARG A 69 -2.26 -39.54 4.97
N PHE A 70 -2.56 -39.39 6.25
CA PHE A 70 -2.92 -38.08 6.81
C PHE A 70 -1.72 -37.14 6.89
N LEU A 71 -0.54 -37.66 7.24
CA LEU A 71 0.71 -36.91 7.25
C LEU A 71 1.01 -36.31 5.86
N GLU A 72 0.95 -37.14 4.81
CA GLU A 72 1.15 -36.71 3.42
C GLU A 72 0.17 -35.59 3.01
N ARG A 73 -1.08 -35.67 3.46
CA ARG A 73 -2.09 -34.63 3.20
C ARG A 73 -1.75 -33.31 3.88
N ILE A 74 -1.29 -33.32 5.13
CA ILE A 74 -0.87 -32.08 5.82
C ILE A 74 0.38 -31.51 5.14
N GLU A 75 1.36 -32.34 4.82
CA GLU A 75 2.60 -31.90 4.16
C GLU A 75 2.31 -31.26 2.80
N THR A 76 1.40 -31.86 2.03
CA THR A 76 0.91 -31.27 0.77
C THR A 76 0.25 -29.91 1.01
N ALA A 77 -0.59 -29.79 2.04
CA ALA A 77 -1.24 -28.54 2.39
C ALA A 77 -0.25 -27.45 2.86
N VAL A 78 0.79 -27.84 3.63
CA VAL A 78 1.89 -26.94 4.04
C VAL A 78 2.63 -26.41 2.83
N ASN A 79 2.99 -27.29 1.88
CA ASN A 79 3.69 -26.89 0.66
C ASN A 79 2.83 -25.92 -0.18
N ALA A 80 1.55 -26.23 -0.38
CA ALA A 80 0.63 -25.33 -1.07
C ALA A 80 0.50 -23.98 -0.35
N GLN A 81 0.48 -23.97 0.98
CA GLN A 81 0.39 -22.73 1.76
C GLN A 81 1.68 -21.91 1.72
N ARG A 82 2.85 -22.54 1.57
CA ARG A 82 4.14 -21.86 1.34
C ARG A 82 4.17 -21.20 -0.04
N GLU A 83 3.69 -21.88 -1.07
CA GLU A 83 3.57 -21.29 -2.42
C GLU A 83 2.62 -20.09 -2.41
N GLU A 84 1.47 -20.22 -1.75
CA GLU A 84 0.53 -19.11 -1.58
C GLU A 84 1.15 -17.93 -0.83
N LEU A 85 1.99 -18.18 0.18
CA LEU A 85 2.71 -17.11 0.89
C LEU A 85 3.61 -16.33 -0.06
N VAL A 86 4.41 -17.01 -0.89
CA VAL A 86 5.28 -16.38 -1.90
C VAL A 86 4.46 -15.55 -2.89
N LEU A 87 3.31 -16.04 -3.33
CA LEU A 87 2.40 -15.29 -4.20
C LEU A 87 1.87 -14.02 -3.52
N ARG A 88 1.51 -14.09 -2.23
CA ARG A 88 1.05 -12.92 -1.47
C ARG A 88 2.17 -11.90 -1.23
N GLU A 89 3.40 -12.36 -1.01
CA GLU A 89 4.58 -11.48 -0.90
C GLU A 89 4.80 -10.70 -2.19
N ALA A 90 4.74 -11.38 -3.34
CA ALA A 90 4.84 -10.75 -4.65
C ALA A 90 3.69 -9.75 -4.91
N GLU A 91 2.45 -10.08 -4.54
CA GLU A 91 1.30 -9.17 -4.64
C GLU A 91 1.49 -7.92 -3.76
N CYS A 92 2.03 -8.09 -2.55
CA CYS A 92 2.32 -7.00 -1.63
C CYS A 92 3.38 -6.04 -2.20
N GLU A 93 4.48 -6.57 -2.76
CA GLU A 93 5.51 -5.74 -3.39
C GLU A 93 5.02 -5.05 -4.68
N ALA A 94 4.18 -5.72 -5.47
CA ALA A 94 3.57 -5.12 -6.66
C ALA A 94 2.64 -3.94 -6.31
N THR A 95 1.79 -4.12 -5.29
CA THR A 95 0.89 -3.05 -4.82
C THR A 95 1.65 -1.91 -4.17
N ARG A 96 2.72 -2.19 -3.42
CA ARG A 96 3.64 -1.19 -2.88
C ARG A 96 4.30 -0.36 -3.99
N THR A 97 4.81 -1.01 -5.02
CA THR A 97 5.43 -0.33 -6.18
C THR A 97 4.43 0.59 -6.88
N ARG A 98 3.19 0.12 -7.08
CA ARG A 98 2.11 0.93 -7.64
C ARG A 98 1.78 2.15 -6.77
N TRP A 99 1.68 1.99 -5.46
CA TRP A 99 1.44 3.10 -4.54
C TRP A 99 2.57 4.14 -4.59
N LEU A 100 3.83 3.70 -4.61
CA LEU A 100 4.99 4.60 -4.75
C LEU A 100 4.93 5.40 -6.07
N ALA A 101 4.53 4.75 -7.17
CA ALA A 101 4.39 5.41 -8.46
C ALA A 101 3.29 6.50 -8.45
N GLU A 102 2.12 6.21 -7.88
CA GLU A 102 1.03 7.20 -7.76
C GLU A 102 1.42 8.35 -6.81
N ARG A 103 2.07 8.03 -5.68
CA ARG A 103 2.57 9.04 -4.74
C ARG A 103 3.62 9.97 -5.38
N LYS A 104 4.48 9.44 -6.26
CA LYS A 104 5.43 10.25 -7.03
C LYS A 104 4.72 11.22 -7.98
N LYS A 105 3.65 10.77 -8.65
CA LYS A 105 2.84 11.63 -9.53
C LYS A 105 2.12 12.72 -8.75
N LEU A 106 1.52 12.37 -7.60
CA LEU A 106 0.88 13.33 -6.71
C LEU A 106 1.86 14.45 -6.31
N LYS A 107 3.04 14.08 -5.82
CA LYS A 107 4.09 15.04 -5.44
C LYS A 107 4.49 15.99 -6.58
N ALA A 108 4.54 15.47 -7.82
CA ALA A 108 4.81 16.29 -8.99
C ALA A 108 3.69 17.32 -9.26
N PHE A 109 2.43 16.93 -9.11
CA PHE A 109 1.30 17.86 -9.28
C PHE A 109 1.20 18.89 -8.16
N GLU A 110 1.44 18.49 -6.91
CA GLU A 110 1.53 19.42 -5.77
C GLU A 110 2.57 20.50 -6.02
N THR A 111 3.77 20.10 -6.47
CA THR A 111 4.84 21.04 -6.82
C THR A 111 4.43 22.03 -7.92
N LEU A 112 3.71 21.56 -8.95
CA LEU A 112 3.25 22.42 -10.05
C LEU A 112 2.14 23.38 -9.60
N ASP A 113 1.24 22.94 -8.72
CA ASP A 113 0.17 23.78 -8.18
C ASP A 113 0.74 24.88 -7.28
N GLU A 114 1.71 24.56 -6.42
CA GLU A 114 2.44 25.53 -5.61
C GLU A 114 3.13 26.59 -6.48
N GLN A 115 3.84 26.16 -7.53
CA GLN A 115 4.49 27.08 -8.47
C GLN A 115 3.47 27.96 -9.21
N ALA A 116 2.32 27.41 -9.59
CA ALA A 116 1.26 28.18 -10.23
C ALA A 116 0.68 29.25 -9.28
N ALA A 117 0.44 28.88 -8.02
CA ALA A 117 -0.05 29.79 -7.00
C ALA A 117 0.94 30.94 -6.74
N GLN A 118 2.25 30.65 -6.63
CA GLN A 118 3.29 31.66 -6.47
C GLN A 118 3.34 32.64 -7.66
N ARG A 119 3.23 32.13 -8.90
CA ARG A 119 3.18 32.99 -10.10
C ARG A 119 1.96 33.88 -10.11
N GLU A 120 0.79 33.36 -9.72
CA GLU A 120 -0.43 34.16 -9.64
C GLU A 120 -0.31 35.28 -8.58
N GLN A 121 0.23 34.97 -7.41
CA GLN A 121 0.51 35.95 -6.36
C GLN A 121 1.47 37.04 -6.83
N ALA A 122 2.56 36.67 -7.52
CA ALA A 122 3.51 37.64 -8.06
C ALA A 122 2.87 38.56 -9.10
N VAL A 123 1.99 38.03 -9.97
CA VAL A 123 1.24 38.84 -10.95
C VAL A 123 0.27 39.80 -10.25
N LYS A 124 -0.44 39.36 -9.19
CA LYS A 124 -1.33 40.22 -8.41
C LYS A 124 -0.57 41.34 -7.71
N ALA A 125 0.53 41.01 -7.01
CA ALA A 125 1.38 41.99 -6.34
C ALA A 125 1.91 43.06 -7.31
N ARG A 126 2.36 42.66 -8.51
CA ARG A 126 2.78 43.61 -9.56
C ARG A 126 1.65 44.53 -10.03
N ARG A 127 0.42 44.00 -10.15
CA ARG A 127 -0.76 44.80 -10.54
C ARG A 127 -1.15 45.80 -9.46
N GLU A 128 -1.14 45.38 -8.20
CA GLU A 128 -1.44 46.21 -7.03
C GLU A 128 -0.41 47.33 -6.84
N GLN A 129 0.88 47.01 -7.00
CA GLN A 129 1.95 48.00 -6.97
C GLN A 129 1.74 49.07 -8.05
N LYS A 130 1.49 48.67 -9.30
CA LYS A 130 1.25 49.61 -10.41
C LYS A 130 0.04 50.53 -10.16
N LEU A 131 -1.07 49.98 -9.64
CA LEU A 131 -2.25 50.76 -9.27
C LEU A 131 -1.93 51.81 -8.18
N THR A 132 -1.12 51.43 -7.19
CA THR A 132 -0.69 52.31 -6.10
C THR A 132 0.18 53.44 -6.63
N ASP A 133 1.14 53.14 -7.49
CA ASP A 133 2.04 54.13 -8.11
C ASP A 133 1.26 55.14 -8.98
N GLU A 134 0.26 54.68 -9.74
CA GLU A 134 -0.61 55.53 -10.55
C GLU A 134 -1.47 56.48 -9.69
N LEU A 135 -2.00 56.01 -8.56
CA LEU A 135 -2.75 56.83 -7.61
C LEU A 135 -1.86 57.87 -6.93
N ALA A 136 -0.65 57.49 -6.50
CA ALA A 136 0.32 58.40 -5.91
C ALA A 136 0.72 59.51 -6.90
N THR A 137 0.98 59.16 -8.15
CA THR A 137 1.35 60.12 -9.21
C THR A 137 0.21 61.10 -9.52
N ARG A 138 -1.04 60.63 -9.51
CA ARG A 138 -2.23 61.47 -9.70
C ARG A 138 -2.50 62.40 -8.52
N GLY A 139 -2.26 61.94 -7.28
CA GLY A 139 -2.35 62.77 -6.08
C GLY A 139 -1.31 63.89 -6.07
N PHE A 140 -0.10 63.61 -6.54
CA PHE A 140 0.99 64.60 -6.63
C PHE A 140 0.77 65.65 -7.74
N ARG A 141 0.05 65.30 -8.82
CA ARG A 141 -0.27 66.21 -9.95
C ARG A 141 -1.43 67.17 -9.71
N ARG A 142 -2.06 67.19 -8.52
CA ARG A 142 -3.02 68.24 -8.15
C ARG A 142 -2.29 69.36 -7.38
N PRO A 143 -1.86 70.45 -8.04
CA PRO A 143 -1.54 71.68 -7.32
C PRO A 143 -2.82 72.26 -6.72
N ARG A 144 -2.66 72.97 -5.58
CA ARG A 144 -3.71 73.74 -4.91
C ARG A 144 -4.35 74.77 -5.83
#